data_AF-A0A9D8U6I0-F1
#
_entry.id   AF-A0A9D8U6I0-F1
#
_cell.length_a   1.000
_cell.length_b   1.000
_cell.length_c   1.000
_cell.angle_alpha   90.00
_cell.angle_beta   90.00
_cell.angle_gamma   90.00
#
_symmetry.space_group_name_H-M   'P 1'
#
loop_
_entity.id
_entity.type
_entity.pdbx_description
1 polymer ?
#
loop_
_entity_poly.entity_id
_entity_poly.type
_entity_poly.pdbx_seq_one_letter_code
_entity_poly.pdbx_strand_id
1 'polypeptide(L)' 'MVLKPQDILVLLKLVAIGQRDWSYAKLAVELGMSPAEVHAAANRALSAQLGAKKSDRLVPN' A
#
# COMPACT_ATOMS: atom_id res chain seq x y z
N MET A 1 15.89 -7.87 -1.61
CA MET A 1 14.57 -7.28 -1.90
C MET A 1 14.78 -5.87 -2.41
N VAL A 2 14.09 -5.46 -3.47
CA VAL A 2 14.19 -4.10 -4.04
C VAL A 2 12.81 -3.45 -3.98
N LEU A 3 12.70 -2.35 -3.24
CA LEU A 3 11.52 -1.49 -3.28
C LEU A 3 11.46 -0.79 -4.64
N LYS A 4 10.27 -0.67 -5.20
CA LYS A 4 10.04 0.10 -6.43
C LYS A 4 9.36 1.43 -6.10
N PRO A 5 9.47 2.45 -6.97
CA PRO A 5 8.83 3.75 -6.75
C PRO A 5 7.33 3.66 -6.45
N GLN A 6 6.60 2.74 -7.10
CA GLN A 6 5.18 2.53 -6.83
C GLN A 6 4.87 2.06 -5.41
N ASP A 7 5.80 1.38 -4.73
CA ASP A 7 5.58 0.88 -3.36
C ASP A 7 5.51 2.04 -2.38
N ILE A 8 6.42 3.01 -2.59
CA ILE A 8 6.45 4.24 -1.81
C ILE A 8 5.21 5.07 -2.11
N LEU A 9 4.77 5.15 -3.37
CA LEU A 9 3.54 5.86 -3.73
C LEU A 9 2.31 5.25 -3.03
N VAL A 10 2.20 3.92 -2.98
CA VAL A 10 1.12 3.23 -2.25
C VAL A 10 1.15 3.57 -0.76
N LEU A 11 2.33 3.56 -0.12
CA LEU A 11 2.47 3.95 1.28
C LEU A 11 2.09 5.42 1.53
N LEU A 12 2.59 6.34 0.70
CA LEU A 12 2.26 7.77 0.80
C LEU A 12 0.76 8.00 0.61
N LYS A 13 0.11 7.24 -0.28
CA LYS A 13 -1.33 7.30 -0.46
C LYS A 13 -2.07 6.86 0.80
N LEU A 14 -1.62 5.80 1.47
CA LEU A 14 -2.18 5.35 2.75
C LEU A 14 -2.00 6.40 3.86
N VAL A 15 -0.85 7.07 3.91
CA VAL A 15 -0.62 8.20 4.82
C VAL A 15 -1.62 9.33 4.55
N ALA A 16 -1.83 9.68 3.27
CA ALA A 16 -2.76 10.73 2.87
C ALA A 16 -4.25 10.37 3.13
N ILE A 17 -4.62 9.09 3.06
CA ILE A 17 -5.96 8.60 3.39
C ILE A 17 -6.24 8.71 4.90
N GLY A 18 -5.21 8.50 5.74
CA GLY A 18 -5.33 8.53 7.20
C GLY A 18 -6.23 7.40 7.71
N GLN A 19 -7.21 7.74 8.56
CA GLN A 19 -8.11 6.77 9.19
C GLN A 19 -9.31 6.37 8.32
N ARG A 20 -9.43 6.89 7.10
CA ARG A 20 -10.55 6.57 6.21
C ARG A 20 -10.43 5.14 5.68
N ASP A 21 -11.57 4.52 5.43
CA ASP A 21 -11.60 3.21 4.80
C ASP A 21 -11.03 3.23 3.38
N TRP A 22 -10.29 2.17 3.07
CA TRP A 22 -9.72 1.91 1.76
C TRP A 22 -9.74 0.41 1.46
N SER A 23 -9.61 0.08 0.18
CA SER A 23 -9.46 -1.30 -0.30
C SER A 23 -8.40 -1.34 -1.39
N TYR A 24 -7.82 -2.51 -1.66
CA TYR A 24 -6.86 -2.68 -2.76
C TYR A 24 -7.45 -2.25 -4.10
N ALA A 25 -8.73 -2.54 -4.37
CA ALA A 25 -9.41 -2.11 -5.58
C ALA A 25 -9.54 -0.58 -5.68
N LYS A 26 -9.89 0.11 -4.58
CA LYS A 26 -9.99 1.56 -4.56
C LYS A 26 -8.62 2.23 -4.77
N LEU A 27 -7.58 1.72 -4.11
CA LEU A 27 -6.21 2.21 -4.29
C LEU A 27 -5.72 2.00 -5.73
N ALA A 28 -6.02 0.85 -6.33
CA ALA A 28 -5.66 0.55 -7.71
C ALA A 28 -6.23 1.60 -8.67
N VAL A 29 -7.53 1.90 -8.55
CA VAL A 29 -8.19 2.94 -9.36
C VAL A 29 -7.58 4.32 -9.10
N GLU A 30 -7.41 4.71 -7.83
CA GLU A 30 -6.91 6.04 -7.47
C GLU A 30 -5.44 6.28 -7.84
N LEU A 31 -4.64 5.22 -7.96
CA LEU A 31 -3.21 5.29 -8.31
C LEU A 31 -2.93 4.95 -9.77
N GLY A 32 -3.94 4.59 -10.56
CA GLY A 32 -3.76 4.14 -11.95
C GLY A 32 -2.95 2.84 -12.04
N MET A 33 -3.09 1.96 -11.05
CA MET A 33 -2.40 0.68 -10.95
C MET A 33 -3.39 -0.49 -11.06
N SER A 34 -2.91 -1.68 -11.41
CA SER A 34 -3.71 -2.89 -11.26
C SER A 34 -3.81 -3.30 -9.77
N PRO A 35 -4.88 -4.03 -9.36
CA PRO A 35 -4.99 -4.56 -8.00
C PRO A 35 -3.80 -5.45 -7.60
N ALA A 36 -3.27 -6.23 -8.54
CA ALA A 36 -2.09 -7.08 -8.32
C ALA A 36 -0.83 -6.25 -8.02
N GLU A 37 -0.64 -5.11 -8.70
CA GLU A 37 0.48 -4.20 -8.42
C GLU A 37 0.40 -3.58 -7.03
N VAL A 38 -0.78 -3.11 -6.61
CA VAL A 38 -0.98 -2.57 -5.25
C VAL A 38 -0.73 -3.65 -4.19
N HIS A 39 -1.20 -4.88 -4.43
CA HIS A 39 -0.98 -5.99 -3.52
C HIS A 39 0.51 -6.39 -3.43
N ALA A 40 1.22 -6.40 -4.56
CA ALA A 40 2.66 -6.67 -4.60
C ALA A 40 3.48 -5.53 -3.95
N ALA A 41 3.04 -4.29 -4.08
CA ALA A 41 3.60 -3.14 -3.36
C ALA A 41 3.42 -3.30 -1.84
N ALA A 42 2.22 -3.69 -1.39
CA ALA A 42 1.94 -3.91 0.02
C ALA A 42 2.81 -5.02 0.62
N ASN A 43 2.94 -6.16 -0.06
CA ASN A 43 3.80 -7.26 0.38
C ASN A 43 5.27 -6.84 0.52
N ARG A 44 5.77 -6.02 -0.42
CA ARG A 44 7.14 -5.48 -0.35
C ARG A 44 7.32 -4.46 0.76
N ALA A 45 6.33 -3.59 0.98
CA ALA A 45 6.33 -2.65 2.09
C ALA A 45 6.35 -3.34 3.46
N LEU A 46 5.55 -4.40 3.64
CA LEU A 46 5.57 -5.23 4.86
C LEU A 46 6.93 -5.91 5.06
N SER A 47 7.48 -6.48 3.99
CA SER A 47 8.79 -7.13 4.03
C SER A 47 9.92 -6.14 4.34
N ALA A 48 9.77 -4.88 3.92
CA ALA A 48 10.69 -3.78 4.20
C ALA A 48 10.48 -3.10 5.56
N GLN A 49 9.52 -3.57 6.36
CA GLN A 49 9.15 -2.96 7.65
C GLN A 49 8.79 -1.47 7.53
N LEU A 50 8.22 -1.06 6.38
CA LEU A 50 7.70 0.30 6.16
C LEU A 50 6.20 0.41 6.46
N GLY A 51 5.57 -0.71 6.81
CA GLY A 51 4.21 -0.76 7.32
C GLY A 51 3.96 -2.02 8.13
N ALA A 52 2.84 -2.04 8.83
CA ALA A 52 2.37 -3.13 9.66
C ALA A 52 1.04 -3.67 9.14
N LYS A 53 0.77 -4.95 9.39
CA LYS A 53 -0.52 -5.56 9.09
C LYS A 53 -1.43 -5.48 10.31
N LYS A 54 -2.50 -4.68 10.23
CA LYS A 54 -3.51 -4.53 11.29
C LYS A 54 -4.88 -4.93 10.74
N SER A 55 -5.51 -5.93 11.35
CA SER A 55 -6.82 -6.45 10.92
C SER A 55 -6.89 -6.73 9.40
N ASP A 56 -5.85 -7.41 8.90
CA ASP A 56 -5.67 -7.75 7.47
C ASP A 56 -5.41 -6.58 6.51
N ARG A 57 -5.26 -5.34 7.02
CA ARG A 57 -4.94 -4.14 6.24
C ARG A 57 -3.50 -3.68 6.45
N LEU A 58 -2.89 -3.12 5.40
CA LEU A 58 -1.60 -2.44 5.48
C LEU A 58 -1.76 -1.06 6.12
N VAL A 59 -1.01 -0.80 7.19
CA VAL A 59 -0.92 0.51 7.83
C VAL A 59 0.52 0.99 7.71
N PRO A 60 0.78 2.22 7.22
CA PRO A 60 2.13 2.80 7.24
C PRO A 60 2.68 2.84 8.68
N ASN A 61 3.98 2.59 8.85
CA ASN A 61 4.65 2.75 10.15
C ASN A 61 4.83 4.22 10.54
#